data_AF-H8H3D2-F1
#
_entry.id   AF-H8H3D2-F1
#
_cell.length_a   1.000
_cell.length_b   1.000
_cell.length_c   1.000
_cell.angle_alpha   90.00
_cell.angle_beta   90.00
_cell.angle_gamma   90.00
#
_symmetry.space_group_name_H-M   'P 1'
#
loop_
_entity.id
_entity.type
_entity.pdbx_description
1 polymer ?
#
loop_
_entity_poly.entity_id
_entity_poly.type
_entity_poly.pdbx_seq_one_letter_code
_entity_poly.pdbx_strand_id
1 'polypeptide(L)'
;MSSAVPTPVVLEQKLRDHGAFLGDARTVTWLRIAGLHHILRWLQEAPGDTWQERWDAHHQHADAWKMFVEQFPPQRRGKDSRGALCNALTSLFCLRLLRPTYGWFIANPKLQLINALRRGPEKDDLERLLHVAKAHGMGHSSAESALAKLVRIMLCTGKRMPELQVQDFYDYRAFLTTFPRNPTTALGVYAAQNILHALGILSEPAPDLHVRPGRRSVNELVTSCGIKNK
;
A
#
# COMPACT_ATOMS: atom_id res chain seq x y z
N MET A 1 -5.25 18.72 -20.47
CA MET A 1 -6.65 18.92 -20.03
C MET A 1 -6.63 18.95 -18.52
N SER A 2 -6.89 20.12 -17.92
CA SER A 2 -6.89 20.27 -16.46
C SER A 2 -8.08 19.50 -15.89
N SER A 3 -7.83 18.36 -15.25
CA SER A 3 -8.88 17.58 -14.57
C SER A 3 -9.18 18.30 -13.27
N ALA A 4 -10.30 19.02 -13.21
CA ALA A 4 -10.77 19.66 -11.98
C ALA A 4 -10.80 18.64 -10.83
N VAL A 5 -10.36 19.08 -9.64
CA VAL A 5 -10.42 18.28 -8.41
C VAL A 5 -11.85 17.79 -8.19
N PRO A 6 -12.10 16.48 -8.05
CA PRO A 6 -13.43 15.98 -7.73
C PRO A 6 -13.95 16.65 -6.46
N THR A 7 -15.15 17.21 -6.53
CA THR A 7 -15.76 17.86 -5.36
C THR A 7 -16.02 16.82 -4.25
N PRO A 8 -16.09 17.24 -2.98
CA PRO A 8 -16.42 16.34 -1.87
C PRO A 8 -17.70 15.53 -2.11
N VAL A 9 -18.70 16.12 -2.76
CA VAL A 9 -19.96 15.47 -3.13
C VAL A 9 -19.74 14.30 -4.09
N VAL A 10 -18.87 14.44 -5.09
CA VAL A 10 -18.54 13.36 -6.03
C VAL A 10 -17.81 12.22 -5.32
N LEU A 11 -16.93 12.54 -4.37
CA LEU A 11 -16.21 11.53 -3.59
C LEU A 11 -17.14 10.79 -2.61
N GLU A 12 -18.07 11.51 -1.98
CA GLU A 12 -19.11 10.90 -1.15
C GLU A 12 -19.98 9.94 -1.95
N GLN A 13 -20.42 10.34 -3.15
CA GLN A 13 -21.23 9.47 -3.99
C GLN A 13 -20.46 8.20 -4.35
N LYS A 14 -19.19 8.32 -4.77
CA LYS A 14 -18.32 7.16 -4.99
C LYS A 14 -18.21 6.28 -3.73
N LEU A 15 -18.04 6.85 -2.54
CA LEU A 15 -17.99 6.06 -1.30
C LEU A 15 -19.31 5.35 -0.99
N ARG A 16 -20.46 5.95 -1.33
CA ARG A 16 -21.78 5.34 -1.16
C ARG A 16 -21.99 4.20 -2.16
N ASP A 17 -21.67 4.43 -3.42
CA ASP A 17 -21.76 3.44 -4.49
C ASP A 17 -20.86 2.21 -4.22
N HIS A 18 -19.73 2.45 -3.56
CA HIS A 18 -18.78 1.42 -3.14
C HIS A 18 -18.94 1.02 -1.66
N GLY A 19 -20.04 1.42 -1.00
CA GLY A 19 -20.29 1.18 0.43
C GLY A 19 -20.40 -0.30 0.78
N ALA A 20 -21.03 -1.08 -0.11
CA ALA A 20 -21.17 -2.53 0.00
C ALA A 20 -19.81 -3.24 -0.01
N PHE A 21 -18.90 -2.81 -0.90
CA PHE A 21 -17.53 -3.31 -1.00
C PHE A 21 -16.74 -3.09 0.30
N LEU A 22 -16.86 -1.90 0.90
CA LEU A 22 -15.99 -1.55 2.02
C LEU A 22 -16.46 -2.19 3.35
N GLY A 23 -17.69 -2.70 3.41
CA GLY A 23 -18.35 -3.31 4.58
C GLY A 23 -19.60 -2.52 4.95
N ASP A 24 -20.78 -3.11 4.77
CA ASP A 24 -22.06 -2.39 4.57
C ASP A 24 -22.90 -2.15 5.83
N ALA A 25 -22.28 -2.10 7.01
CA ALA A 25 -23.03 -1.62 8.18
C ALA A 25 -23.26 -0.11 8.03
N ARG A 26 -24.52 0.35 8.12
CA ARG A 26 -24.89 1.79 8.05
C ARG A 26 -24.00 2.68 8.92
N THR A 27 -23.63 2.18 10.10
CA THR A 27 -22.69 2.84 11.03
C THR A 27 -21.30 3.06 10.42
N VAL A 28 -20.80 2.10 9.65
CA VAL A 28 -19.47 2.16 9.02
C VAL A 28 -19.48 3.10 7.81
N THR A 29 -20.56 3.13 7.03
CA THR A 29 -20.71 4.09 5.92
C THR A 29 -20.75 5.53 6.43
N TRP A 30 -21.47 5.81 7.52
CA TRP A 30 -21.45 7.14 8.15
C TRP A 30 -20.06 7.53 8.66
N LEU A 31 -19.35 6.60 9.33
CA LEU A 31 -17.98 6.83 9.80
C LEU A 31 -17.02 7.15 8.65
N ARG A 32 -17.15 6.46 7.50
CA ARG A 32 -16.32 6.75 6.30
C ARG A 32 -16.57 8.16 5.76
N ILE A 33 -17.82 8.59 5.67
CA ILE A 33 -18.16 9.92 5.14
C ILE A 33 -17.68 11.01 6.10
N ALA A 34 -17.91 10.84 7.40
CA ALA A 34 -17.40 11.77 8.41
C ALA A 34 -15.86 11.87 8.37
N GLY A 35 -15.17 10.72 8.29
CA GLY A 35 -13.72 10.68 8.14
C GLY A 35 -13.25 11.33 6.84
N LEU A 36 -13.97 11.12 5.73
CA LEU A 36 -13.66 11.72 4.43
C LEU A 36 -13.64 13.25 4.54
N HIS A 37 -14.66 13.87 5.15
CA HIS A 37 -14.70 15.33 5.31
C HIS A 37 -13.51 15.88 6.10
N HIS A 38 -13.10 15.19 7.16
CA HIS A 38 -11.91 15.58 7.93
C HIS A 38 -10.64 15.48 7.08
N ILE A 39 -10.46 14.38 6.34
CA ILE A 39 -9.30 14.19 5.47
C ILE A 39 -9.27 15.24 4.35
N LEU A 40 -10.39 15.48 3.67
CA LEU A 40 -10.44 16.45 2.57
C LEU A 40 -10.19 17.87 3.05
N ARG A 41 -10.70 18.25 4.24
CA ARG A 41 -10.38 19.54 4.85
C ARG A 41 -8.89 19.68 5.14
N TRP A 42 -8.28 18.64 5.72
CA TRP A 42 -6.84 18.62 5.98
C TRP A 42 -6.02 18.69 4.68
N LEU A 43 -6.44 18.01 3.62
CA LEU A 43 -5.80 18.08 2.30
C LEU A 43 -6.00 19.44 1.62
N GLN A 44 -7.08 20.16 1.90
CA GLN A 44 -7.31 21.51 1.35
C GLN A 44 -6.26 22.52 1.82
N GLU A 45 -5.66 22.30 2.99
CA GLU A 45 -4.60 23.16 3.55
C GLU A 45 -3.24 22.98 2.86
N ALA A 46 -3.05 21.86 2.13
CA ALA A 46 -1.83 21.62 1.38
C ALA A 46 -1.86 22.27 -0.02
N PRO A 47 -0.69 22.67 -0.56
CA PRO A 47 -0.57 23.09 -1.95
C PRO A 47 -0.82 21.92 -2.91
N GLY A 48 -1.36 22.21 -4.09
CA GLY A 48 -1.59 21.24 -5.15
C GLY A 48 -2.94 21.43 -5.85
N ASP A 49 -2.95 21.08 -7.14
CA ASP A 49 -4.12 21.18 -8.01
C ASP A 49 -4.92 19.88 -8.05
N THR A 50 -4.41 18.79 -7.45
CA THR A 50 -5.12 17.52 -7.30
C THR A 50 -5.13 17.03 -5.85
N TRP A 51 -6.08 16.14 -5.51
CA TRP A 51 -6.07 15.48 -4.19
C TRP A 51 -4.78 14.68 -3.96
N GLN A 52 -4.23 14.08 -5.02
CA GLN A 52 -2.97 13.36 -4.95
C GLN A 52 -1.80 14.30 -4.69
N GLU A 53 -1.70 15.43 -5.40
CA GLU A 53 -0.64 16.42 -5.14
C GLU A 53 -0.71 17.00 -3.73
N ARG A 54 -1.92 17.26 -3.22
CA ARG A 54 -2.14 17.72 -1.84
C ARG A 54 -1.76 16.67 -0.81
N TRP A 55 -2.08 15.41 -1.08
CA TRP A 55 -1.64 14.28 -0.27
C TRP A 55 -0.11 14.16 -0.27
N ASP A 56 0.50 14.37 -1.44
CA ASP A 56 1.94 14.27 -1.60
C ASP A 56 2.67 15.45 -0.94
N ALA A 57 2.12 16.66 -0.97
CA ALA A 57 2.68 17.80 -0.25
C ALA A 57 2.73 17.55 1.27
N HIS A 58 1.70 16.93 1.85
CA HIS A 58 1.72 16.54 3.27
C HIS A 58 2.70 15.39 3.56
N HIS A 59 3.01 14.52 2.59
CA HIS A 59 3.87 13.35 2.81
C HIS A 59 5.32 13.70 3.16
N GLN A 60 5.78 14.91 2.80
CA GLN A 60 7.16 15.34 3.07
C GLN A 60 7.42 15.46 4.58
N HIS A 61 6.34 15.52 5.36
CA HIS A 61 6.34 15.42 6.80
C HIS A 61 5.77 14.04 7.17
N ALA A 62 6.63 13.01 7.26
CA ALA A 62 6.20 11.63 7.54
C ALA A 62 5.28 11.51 8.78
N ASP A 63 5.40 12.45 9.73
CA ASP A 63 4.60 12.54 10.94
C ASP A 63 3.28 13.35 10.78
N ALA A 64 3.05 14.05 9.67
CA ALA A 64 1.87 14.91 9.49
C ALA A 64 0.56 14.14 9.60
N TRP A 65 0.47 12.95 9.01
CA TRP A 65 -0.70 12.08 9.17
C TRP A 65 -0.90 11.65 10.63
N LYS A 66 0.18 11.32 11.33
CA LYS A 66 0.13 10.90 12.73
C LYS A 66 -0.35 12.05 13.62
N MET A 67 0.22 13.23 13.46
CA MET A 67 -0.18 14.46 14.17
C MET A 67 -1.64 14.82 13.87
N PHE A 68 -2.06 14.71 12.61
CA PHE A 68 -3.46 14.94 12.23
C PHE A 68 -4.40 13.96 12.93
N VAL A 69 -4.10 12.66 12.92
CA VAL A 69 -4.92 11.64 13.58
C VAL A 69 -4.95 11.82 15.11
N GLU A 70 -3.87 12.31 15.72
CA GLU A 70 -3.79 12.57 17.17
C GLU A 70 -4.74 13.69 17.64
N GLN A 71 -5.19 14.57 16.73
CA GLN A 71 -6.22 15.58 17.01
C GLN A 71 -7.61 14.95 17.24
N PHE A 72 -7.79 13.67 16.93
CA PHE A 72 -9.05 12.93 17.03
C PHE A 72 -8.95 11.80 18.07
N PRO A 73 -8.96 12.12 19.37
CA PRO A 73 -8.83 11.12 20.42
C PRO A 73 -10.01 10.14 20.41
N PRO A 74 -9.78 8.86 20.80
CA PRO A 74 -10.84 7.87 20.88
C PRO A 74 -11.91 8.33 21.89
N GLN A 75 -13.14 8.58 21.43
CA GLN A 75 -14.21 9.01 22.32
C GLN A 75 -14.74 7.83 23.14
N ARG A 76 -14.81 7.99 24.47
CA ARG A 76 -15.32 6.97 25.42
C ARG A 76 -16.78 6.54 25.20
N ARG A 77 -17.54 7.21 24.32
CA ARG A 77 -18.98 7.00 24.07
C ARG A 77 -19.33 6.61 22.62
N GLY A 78 -18.49 5.80 21.97
CA GLY A 78 -18.91 5.02 20.79
C GLY A 78 -18.80 5.71 19.42
N LYS A 79 -18.16 6.88 19.32
CA LYS A 79 -17.78 7.48 18.03
C LYS A 79 -16.25 7.49 17.93
N ASP A 80 -15.68 6.39 17.46
CA ASP A 80 -14.24 6.29 17.21
C ASP A 80 -13.88 7.17 16.00
N SER A 81 -13.57 8.44 16.27
CA SER A 81 -13.16 9.45 15.28
C SER A 81 -11.88 9.05 14.56
N ARG A 82 -10.95 8.40 15.26
CA ARG A 82 -9.76 7.79 14.64
C ARG A 82 -10.12 6.63 13.72
N GLY A 83 -11.04 5.76 14.16
CA GLY A 83 -11.61 4.70 13.34
C GLY A 83 -12.28 5.22 12.07
N ALA A 84 -12.99 6.34 12.15
CA ALA A 84 -13.58 7.03 11.00
C ALA A 84 -12.51 7.46 9.98
N LEU A 85 -11.43 8.11 10.44
CA LEU A 85 -10.31 8.52 9.57
C LEU A 85 -9.63 7.33 8.89
N CYS A 86 -9.32 6.27 9.64
CA CYS A 86 -8.68 5.07 9.09
C CYS A 86 -9.57 4.37 8.05
N ASN A 87 -10.89 4.30 8.28
CA ASN A 87 -11.84 3.72 7.33
C ASN A 87 -11.98 4.58 6.07
N ALA A 88 -12.07 5.90 6.22
CA ALA A 88 -12.11 6.82 5.09
C ALA A 88 -10.84 6.73 4.24
N LEU A 89 -9.67 6.75 4.87
CA LEU A 89 -8.39 6.65 4.16
C LEU A 89 -8.22 5.30 3.46
N THR A 90 -8.61 4.20 4.12
CA THR A 90 -8.66 2.87 3.51
C THR A 90 -9.50 2.89 2.23
N SER A 91 -10.66 3.56 2.27
CA SER A 91 -11.55 3.67 1.12
C SER A 91 -10.93 4.47 -0.02
N LEU A 92 -10.29 5.62 0.29
CA LEU A 92 -9.59 6.44 -0.68
C LEU A 92 -8.46 5.66 -1.40
N PHE A 93 -7.72 4.84 -0.64
CA PHE A 93 -6.67 3.99 -1.20
C PHE A 93 -7.24 2.85 -2.04
N CYS A 94 -8.24 2.11 -1.57
CA CYS A 94 -8.84 1.01 -2.31
C CYS A 94 -9.52 1.47 -3.61
N LEU A 95 -10.08 2.69 -3.63
CA LEU A 95 -10.66 3.31 -4.81
C LEU A 95 -9.65 4.00 -5.73
N ARG A 96 -8.36 3.99 -5.36
CA ARG A 96 -7.24 4.61 -6.10
C ARG A 96 -7.40 6.13 -6.29
N LEU A 97 -8.15 6.77 -5.39
CA LEU A 97 -8.32 8.22 -5.36
C LEU A 97 -7.10 8.90 -4.76
N LEU A 98 -6.44 8.22 -3.82
CA LEU A 98 -5.14 8.56 -3.28
C LEU A 98 -4.23 7.34 -3.35
N ARG A 99 -2.94 7.58 -3.59
CA ARG A 99 -1.91 6.55 -3.59
C ARG A 99 -0.91 6.85 -2.49
N PRO A 100 -0.72 5.95 -1.52
CA PRO A 100 0.33 6.11 -0.52
C PRO A 100 1.69 5.81 -1.15
N THR A 101 2.74 6.45 -0.64
CA THR A 101 4.11 6.01 -0.93
C THR A 101 4.45 4.75 -0.13
N TYR A 102 5.46 4.00 -0.58
CA TYR A 102 5.91 2.84 0.17
C TYR A 102 6.39 3.22 1.59
N GLY A 103 7.03 4.37 1.75
CA GLY A 103 7.49 4.91 3.05
C GLY A 103 6.34 5.19 4.00
N TRP A 104 5.33 5.91 3.51
CA TRP A 104 4.15 6.26 4.30
C TRP A 104 3.46 5.00 4.88
N PHE A 105 3.24 3.99 4.04
CA PHE A 105 2.58 2.76 4.48
C PHE A 105 3.50 1.96 5.43
N ILE A 106 4.83 2.16 5.41
CA ILE A 106 5.78 1.40 6.25
C ILE A 106 5.68 1.93 7.68
N ALA A 107 5.48 3.24 7.80
CA ALA A 107 5.24 3.96 9.05
C ALA A 107 3.81 3.76 9.58
N ASN A 108 2.84 3.42 8.72
CA ASN A 108 1.43 3.30 9.07
C ASN A 108 0.86 1.88 8.83
N PRO A 109 1.31 0.84 9.56
CA PRO A 109 0.92 -0.55 9.29
C PRO A 109 -0.51 -0.91 9.72
N LYS A 110 -1.21 -0.04 10.46
CA LYS A 110 -2.49 -0.37 11.12
C LYS A 110 -3.73 -0.27 10.20
N LEU A 111 -3.56 0.00 8.91
CA LEU A 111 -4.70 0.07 7.99
C LEU A 111 -5.15 -1.34 7.58
N GLN A 112 -6.47 -1.58 7.66
CA GLN A 112 -7.13 -2.86 7.35
C GLN A 112 -7.34 -3.06 5.84
N LEU A 113 -6.29 -2.82 5.04
CA LEU A 113 -6.38 -2.70 3.58
C LEU A 113 -6.67 -4.03 2.88
N ILE A 114 -6.04 -5.11 3.34
CA ILE A 114 -6.25 -6.45 2.75
C ILE A 114 -7.71 -6.88 2.95
N ASN A 115 -8.24 -6.67 4.15
CA ASN A 115 -9.63 -7.03 4.47
C ASN A 115 -10.63 -6.20 3.65
N ALA A 116 -10.34 -4.92 3.39
CA ALA A 116 -11.15 -4.12 2.50
C ALA A 116 -11.13 -4.68 1.08
N LEU A 117 -9.95 -4.93 0.49
CA LEU A 117 -9.83 -5.46 -0.86
C LEU A 117 -10.48 -6.85 -1.04
N ARG A 118 -10.41 -7.72 -0.02
CA ARG A 118 -11.09 -9.04 -0.01
C ARG A 118 -12.61 -8.96 -0.09
N ARG A 119 -13.22 -7.82 0.21
CA ARG A 119 -14.68 -7.64 0.09
C ARG A 119 -15.09 -7.02 -1.25
N GLY A 120 -14.14 -6.85 -2.17
CA GLY A 120 -14.30 -5.99 -3.32
C GLY A 120 -14.17 -6.58 -4.69
N PRO A 121 -14.00 -5.69 -5.68
CA PRO A 121 -13.72 -6.09 -7.05
C PRO A 121 -12.50 -7.00 -7.15
N GLU A 122 -11.49 -6.82 -6.29
CA GLU A 122 -10.29 -7.67 -6.31
C GLU A 122 -10.42 -9.00 -5.57
N LYS A 123 -11.58 -9.29 -4.96
CA LYS A 123 -11.76 -10.52 -4.15
C LYS A 123 -11.32 -11.77 -4.93
N ASP A 124 -11.87 -11.95 -6.13
CA ASP A 124 -11.66 -13.17 -6.91
C ASP A 124 -10.20 -13.32 -7.33
N ASP A 125 -9.54 -12.22 -7.69
CA ASP A 125 -8.11 -12.22 -8.03
C ASP A 125 -7.25 -12.60 -6.80
N LEU A 126 -7.57 -12.06 -5.62
CA LEU A 126 -6.84 -12.38 -4.39
C LEU A 126 -7.06 -13.83 -3.95
N GLU A 127 -8.28 -14.36 -4.08
CA GLU A 127 -8.60 -15.76 -3.80
C GLU A 127 -7.88 -16.71 -4.77
N ARG A 128 -7.86 -16.35 -6.06
CA ARG A 128 -7.12 -17.09 -7.09
C ARG A 128 -5.62 -17.14 -6.77
N LEU A 129 -5.03 -16.03 -6.32
CA LEU A 129 -3.64 -15.99 -5.90
C LEU A 129 -3.35 -16.93 -4.73
N LEU A 130 -4.20 -16.93 -3.70
CA LEU A 130 -4.04 -17.82 -2.54
C LEU A 130 -4.20 -19.30 -2.95
N HIS A 131 -5.12 -19.60 -3.85
CA HIS A 131 -5.31 -20.94 -4.39
C HIS A 131 -4.05 -21.44 -5.11
N VAL A 132 -3.48 -20.64 -6.02
CA VAL A 132 -2.24 -21.00 -6.72
C VAL A 132 -1.06 -21.11 -5.75
N ALA A 133 -0.92 -20.19 -4.79
CA ALA A 133 0.11 -20.29 -3.77
C ALA A 133 0.07 -21.66 -3.04
N LYS A 134 -1.13 -22.08 -2.63
CA LYS A 134 -1.34 -23.39 -1.98
C LYS A 134 -1.01 -24.56 -2.92
N ALA A 135 -1.43 -24.50 -4.18
CA ALA A 135 -1.14 -25.54 -5.17
C ALA A 135 0.37 -25.72 -5.42
N HIS A 136 1.15 -24.64 -5.29
CA HIS A 136 2.62 -24.66 -5.35
C HIS A 136 3.30 -25.01 -4.01
N GLY A 137 2.57 -25.56 -3.05
CA GLY A 137 3.12 -26.02 -1.77
C GLY A 137 3.49 -24.90 -0.80
N MET A 138 3.05 -23.66 -1.04
CA MET A 138 3.32 -22.55 -0.14
C MET A 138 2.48 -22.67 1.13
N GLY A 139 3.13 -22.59 2.30
CA GLY A 139 2.45 -22.53 3.59
C GLY A 139 1.58 -21.26 3.73
N HIS A 140 0.50 -21.36 4.50
CA HIS A 140 -0.49 -20.28 4.65
C HIS A 140 0.13 -18.94 5.05
N SER A 141 1.01 -18.91 6.04
CA SER A 141 1.68 -17.67 6.49
C SER A 141 2.54 -17.02 5.40
N SER A 142 3.18 -17.82 4.56
CA SER A 142 3.97 -17.32 3.42
C SER A 142 3.07 -16.75 2.33
N ALA A 143 1.94 -17.40 2.05
CA ALA A 143 0.95 -16.90 1.10
C ALA A 143 0.32 -15.58 1.56
N GLU A 144 -0.03 -15.45 2.83
CA GLU A 144 -0.52 -14.21 3.43
C GLU A 144 0.53 -13.09 3.40
N SER A 145 1.80 -13.43 3.66
CA SER A 145 2.91 -12.49 3.54
C SER A 145 3.06 -11.98 2.09
N ALA A 146 3.00 -12.88 1.10
CA ALA A 146 3.04 -12.54 -0.32
C ALA A 146 1.87 -11.63 -0.71
N LEU A 147 0.65 -11.99 -0.30
CA LEU A 147 -0.55 -11.19 -0.52
C LEU A 147 -0.40 -9.79 0.07
N ALA A 148 0.13 -9.65 1.29
CA ALA A 148 0.34 -8.35 1.91
C ALA A 148 1.34 -7.47 1.14
N LYS A 149 2.38 -8.07 0.53
CA LYS A 149 3.30 -7.32 -0.35
C LYS A 149 2.63 -6.93 -1.65
N LEU A 150 1.88 -7.83 -2.26
CA LEU A 150 1.16 -7.56 -3.49
C LEU A 150 0.17 -6.41 -3.35
N VAL A 151 -0.69 -6.48 -2.33
CA VAL A 151 -1.67 -5.42 -2.02
C VAL A 151 -0.98 -4.08 -1.89
N ARG A 152 0.21 -4.05 -1.30
CA ARG A 152 0.97 -2.82 -1.14
C ARG A 152 1.50 -2.28 -2.47
N ILE A 153 2.09 -3.14 -3.31
CA ILE A 153 2.55 -2.76 -4.66
C ILE A 153 1.38 -2.22 -5.46
N MET A 154 0.26 -2.94 -5.46
CA MET A 154 -0.98 -2.52 -6.08
C MET A 154 -1.36 -1.10 -5.62
N LEU A 155 -1.58 -0.89 -4.32
CA LEU A 155 -2.04 0.40 -3.78
C LEU A 155 -1.08 1.57 -4.04
N CYS A 156 0.23 1.35 -3.93
CA CYS A 156 1.23 2.39 -4.18
C CYS A 156 1.35 2.76 -5.67
N THR A 157 1.24 1.79 -6.58
CA THR A 157 1.32 2.05 -8.03
C THR A 157 0.00 2.62 -8.59
N GLY A 158 -1.14 2.26 -7.99
CA GLY A 158 -2.46 2.51 -8.58
C GLY A 158 -2.97 1.35 -9.44
N LYS A 159 -2.12 0.37 -9.75
CA LYS A 159 -2.43 -0.75 -10.64
C LYS A 159 -3.28 -1.83 -9.97
N ARG A 160 -4.17 -2.45 -10.74
CA ARG A 160 -4.83 -3.73 -10.41
C ARG A 160 -3.88 -4.88 -10.69
N MET A 161 -4.20 -6.07 -10.17
CA MET A 161 -3.34 -7.24 -10.29
C MET A 161 -2.95 -7.59 -11.74
N PRO A 162 -3.85 -7.55 -12.74
CA PRO A 162 -3.50 -7.87 -14.13
C PRO A 162 -2.60 -6.84 -14.81
N GLU A 163 -2.51 -5.63 -14.26
CA GLU A 163 -1.73 -4.51 -14.81
C GLU A 163 -0.32 -4.44 -14.25
N LEU A 164 0.00 -5.30 -13.28
CA LEU A 164 1.31 -5.34 -12.64
C LEU A 164 2.37 -5.84 -13.60
N GLN A 165 3.56 -5.26 -13.47
CA GLN A 165 4.72 -5.59 -14.28
C GLN A 165 5.87 -5.99 -13.35
N VAL A 166 6.86 -6.69 -13.93
CA VAL A 166 8.05 -7.12 -13.20
C VAL A 166 8.78 -5.93 -12.58
N GLN A 167 8.81 -4.78 -13.26
CA GLN A 167 9.42 -3.54 -12.77
C GLN A 167 8.83 -3.08 -11.43
N ASP A 168 7.52 -3.25 -11.20
CA ASP A 168 6.88 -2.84 -9.94
C ASP A 168 7.47 -3.60 -8.72
N PHE A 169 7.90 -4.85 -8.93
CA PHE A 169 8.55 -5.67 -7.91
C PHE A 169 10.03 -5.31 -7.73
N TYR A 170 10.72 -4.90 -8.79
CA TYR A 170 12.08 -4.35 -8.68
C TYR A 170 12.07 -3.04 -7.90
N ASP A 171 11.18 -2.12 -8.23
CA ASP A 171 11.06 -0.82 -7.57
C ASP A 171 10.74 -0.99 -6.08
N TYR A 172 9.81 -1.90 -5.75
CA TYR A 172 9.49 -2.16 -4.35
C TYR A 172 10.65 -2.80 -3.58
N ARG A 173 11.40 -3.73 -4.20
CA ARG A 173 12.61 -4.31 -3.56
C ARG A 173 13.71 -3.27 -3.38
N ALA A 174 13.99 -2.46 -4.39
CA ALA A 174 14.96 -1.36 -4.31
C ALA A 174 14.61 -0.44 -3.15
N PHE A 175 13.34 -0.05 -3.04
CA PHE A 175 12.83 0.70 -1.90
C PHE A 175 13.04 -0.02 -0.56
N LEU A 176 12.80 -1.34 -0.47
CA LEU A 176 13.03 -2.07 0.78
C LEU A 176 14.50 -2.07 1.22
N THR A 177 15.46 -1.93 0.31
CA THR A 177 16.89 -1.85 0.68
C THR A 177 17.27 -0.55 1.36
N THR A 178 16.48 0.52 1.19
CA THR A 178 16.73 1.82 1.83
C THR A 178 16.25 1.86 3.28
N PHE A 179 15.60 0.81 3.79
CA PHE A 179 15.12 0.73 5.16
C PHE A 179 15.88 -0.36 5.94
N PRO A 180 16.31 -0.09 7.18
CA PRO A 180 16.88 -1.09 8.06
C PRO A 180 15.76 -2.02 8.56
N ARG A 181 15.32 -2.96 7.72
CA ARG A 181 14.31 -3.97 8.10
C ARG A 181 14.78 -5.38 7.82
N ASN A 182 14.16 -6.30 8.55
CA ASN A 182 14.45 -7.73 8.53
C ASN A 182 14.46 -8.29 7.09
N PRO A 183 15.50 -9.02 6.67
CA PRO A 183 15.61 -9.64 5.34
C PRO A 183 14.41 -10.51 4.95
N THR A 184 13.65 -11.05 5.92
CA THR A 184 12.40 -11.79 5.67
C THR A 184 11.30 -10.97 5.00
N THR A 185 11.37 -9.64 5.08
CA THR A 185 10.44 -8.72 4.41
C THR A 185 10.52 -8.85 2.89
N ALA A 186 11.70 -9.13 2.36
CA ALA A 186 11.92 -9.29 0.93
C ALA A 186 11.38 -10.63 0.42
N LEU A 187 11.42 -11.70 1.23
CA LEU A 187 10.94 -13.04 0.86
C LEU A 187 9.48 -13.04 0.37
N GLY A 188 8.60 -12.28 1.03
CA GLY A 188 7.21 -12.14 0.59
C GLY A 188 7.08 -11.52 -0.80
N VAL A 189 8.03 -10.66 -1.21
CA VAL A 189 8.02 -10.03 -2.54
C VAL A 189 8.40 -11.03 -3.63
N TYR A 190 9.42 -11.85 -3.40
CA TYR A 190 9.81 -12.94 -4.31
C TYR A 190 8.67 -13.96 -4.46
N ALA A 191 8.06 -14.35 -3.34
CA ALA A 191 6.91 -15.26 -3.33
C ALA A 191 5.75 -14.71 -4.17
N ALA A 192 5.39 -13.44 -3.99
CA ALA A 192 4.33 -12.79 -4.76
C ALA A 192 4.63 -12.77 -6.27
N GLN A 193 5.85 -12.41 -6.66
CA GLN A 193 6.27 -12.40 -8.07
C GLN A 193 6.19 -13.80 -8.69
N ASN A 194 6.67 -14.83 -7.99
CA ASN A 194 6.62 -16.21 -8.48
C ASN A 194 5.18 -16.71 -8.68
N ILE A 195 4.26 -16.38 -7.76
CA ILE A 195 2.85 -16.76 -7.91
C ILE A 195 2.21 -16.04 -9.10
N LEU A 196 2.50 -14.75 -9.30
CA LEU A 196 1.97 -13.99 -10.42
C LEU A 196 2.54 -14.45 -11.77
N HIS A 197 3.79 -14.90 -11.80
CA HIS A 197 4.36 -15.56 -12.97
C HIS A 197 3.67 -16.90 -13.25
N ALA A 198 3.42 -17.72 -12.21
CA ALA A 198 2.67 -18.97 -12.35
C ALA A 198 1.22 -18.75 -12.81
N LEU A 199 0.62 -17.60 -12.48
CA LEU A 199 -0.68 -17.16 -12.99
C LEU A 199 -0.65 -16.65 -14.44
N GLY A 200 0.52 -16.51 -15.05
CA GLY A 200 0.71 -15.96 -16.39
C GLY A 200 0.55 -14.43 -16.45
N ILE A 201 0.52 -13.73 -15.30
CA ILE A 201 0.39 -12.27 -15.24
C ILE A 201 1.75 -11.60 -15.47
N LEU A 202 2.81 -12.14 -14.88
CA LEU A 202 4.17 -11.62 -15.06
C LEU A 202 4.94 -12.45 -16.08
N SER A 203 5.71 -11.78 -16.93
CA SER A 203 6.57 -12.42 -17.93
C SER A 203 7.70 -13.24 -17.30
N GLU A 204 8.20 -12.82 -16.14
CA GLU A 204 9.38 -13.41 -15.51
C GLU A 204 9.15 -13.76 -14.04
N PRO A 205 9.69 -14.90 -13.57
CA PRO A 205 9.68 -15.24 -12.15
C PRO A 205 10.61 -14.31 -11.37
N ALA A 206 10.54 -14.40 -10.04
CA ALA A 206 11.48 -13.71 -9.18
C ALA A 206 12.91 -14.25 -9.41
N PRO A 207 13.94 -13.38 -9.38
CA PRO A 207 15.31 -13.84 -9.54
C PRO A 207 15.68 -14.75 -8.36
N ASP A 208 16.49 -15.75 -8.67
CA ASP A 208 16.93 -16.72 -7.67
C ASP A 208 17.76 -16.03 -6.58
N LEU A 209 17.34 -16.21 -5.33
CA LEU A 209 18.00 -15.66 -4.14
C LEU A 209 19.43 -16.21 -3.97
N HIS A 210 19.76 -17.33 -4.62
CA HIS A 210 21.08 -17.93 -4.62
C HIS A 210 22.08 -17.27 -5.59
N VAL A 211 21.63 -16.38 -6.47
CA VAL A 211 22.52 -15.55 -7.30
C VAL A 211 23.05 -14.41 -6.43
N ARG A 212 24.10 -14.69 -5.66
CA ARG A 212 24.92 -13.65 -5.05
C ARG A 212 25.53 -12.79 -6.18
N PRO A 213 25.56 -11.45 -6.09
CA PRO A 213 26.48 -10.69 -6.92
C PRO A 213 27.87 -11.28 -6.70
N GLY A 214 28.52 -11.66 -7.79
CA GLY A 214 29.82 -12.31 -7.79
C GLY A 214 30.78 -11.62 -6.84
N ARG A 215 31.63 -12.42 -6.18
CA ARG A 215 32.63 -12.00 -5.19
C ARG A 215 33.23 -10.64 -5.59
N ARG A 216 32.84 -9.57 -4.88
CA ARG A 216 33.42 -8.23 -5.07
C ARG A 216 34.94 -8.37 -4.99
N SER A 217 35.64 -7.77 -5.95
CA SER A 217 37.10 -7.82 -5.92
C SER A 217 37.62 -7.08 -4.69
N VAL A 218 38.82 -7.44 -4.20
CA VAL A 218 39.43 -6.79 -3.02
C VAL A 218 39.47 -5.26 -3.18
N ASN A 219 39.66 -4.77 -4.41
CA ASN A 219 39.68 -3.33 -4.70
C ASN A 219 38.32 -2.64 -4.49
N GLU A 220 37.20 -3.29 -4.80
CA GLU A 220 35.87 -2.72 -4.57
C GLU A 220 35.50 -2.67 -3.08
N LEU A 221 36.06 -3.58 -2.27
CA LEU A 221 35.87 -3.58 -0.81
C LEU A 221 36.60 -2.43 -0.13
N VAL A 222 37.79 -2.08 -0.61
CA VAL A 222 38.60 -0.98 -0.05
C VAL A 222 37.94 0.38 -0.29
N THR A 223 37.31 0.59 -1.45
CA THR A 223 36.57 1.82 -1.75
C THR A 223 35.27 1.96 -0.94
N SER A 224 34.60 0.84 -0.65
CA SER A 224 33.33 0.82 0.11
C SER A 224 33.51 1.07 1.62
N CYS A 225 34.68 0.80 2.20
CA CYS A 225 34.88 0.87 3.66
C CYS A 225 35.60 2.15 4.13
N GLY A 226 36.01 3.05 3.24
CA GLY A 226 36.64 4.33 3.63
C GLY A 226 37.94 4.18 4.43
N ILE A 227 38.60 3.01 4.39
CA ILE A 227 39.86 2.78 5.09
C ILE A 227 40.98 3.33 4.21
N LYS A 228 41.53 4.50 4.59
CA LYS A 228 42.82 4.96 4.08
C LYS A 228 43.92 4.24 4.86
N ASN A 229 44.78 3.48 4.17
CA ASN A 229 46.04 3.03 4.76
C ASN A 229 46.88 4.26 5.10
N LYS A 230 47.43 4.28 6.32
CA LYS A 230 48.48 5.21 6.74
C LYS A 230 49.81 4.77 6.18
#